data_AF-A0A151JCG5-F1
#
_entry.id   AF-A0A151JCG5-F1
#
_cell.length_a   1.000
_cell.length_b   1.000
_cell.length_c   1.000
_cell.angle_alpha   90.00
_cell.angle_beta   90.00
_cell.angle_gamma   90.00
#
_symmetry.space_group_name_H-M   'P 1'
#
loop_
_entity.id
_entity.type
_entity.pdbx_description
1 polymer ?
#
loop_
_entity_poly.entity_id
_entity_poly.type
_entity_poly.pdbx_seq_one_letter_code
_entity_poly.pdbx_strand_id
1 'polypeptide(L)'
;MNEFSSASGIQCQSKMNSMKKMFKKIIDHNSVSGNDRKSWQYFERMDKLFGKSGWAYPKVTASEAGLSCESSIDENYDINKPNAKKPKSEKVLDEFIKQMKQDRQEREMIKEKRKLAVLQELKEEKEKQHKEKMDIMKKFCEAVLQAKNYLTNSFYTQILLQILYSLIFTMILFAILQKSSNLHWDPIVCNS
;
A
#
# COMPACT_ATOMS: atom_id res chain seq x y z
N MET A 1 3.89 16.47 -34.21
CA MET A 1 3.55 15.70 -33.00
C MET A 1 4.85 15.23 -32.39
N ASN A 2 5.24 15.75 -31.22
CA ASN A 2 6.25 15.14 -30.36
C ASN A 2 5.89 15.54 -28.93
N GLU A 3 5.17 14.63 -28.29
CA GLU A 3 4.75 14.72 -26.91
C GLU A 3 5.99 14.46 -26.04
N PHE A 4 6.63 15.52 -25.54
CA PHE A 4 7.65 15.39 -24.50
C PHE A 4 6.94 15.01 -23.21
N SER A 5 6.78 13.70 -22.98
CA SER A 5 6.30 13.18 -21.70
C SER A 5 7.24 13.65 -20.59
N SER A 6 6.75 14.51 -19.70
CA SER A 6 7.48 14.96 -18.52
C SER A 6 7.70 13.77 -17.57
N ALA A 7 8.85 13.10 -17.74
CA ALA A 7 9.23 11.97 -16.90
C ALA A 7 9.71 12.49 -15.54
N SER A 8 9.14 11.96 -14.46
CA SER A 8 9.58 12.27 -13.10
C SER A 8 11.00 11.75 -12.86
N GLY A 9 11.81 12.48 -12.09
CA GLY A 9 13.19 12.08 -11.77
C GLY A 9 13.31 10.67 -11.20
N ILE A 10 12.31 10.22 -10.44
CA ILE A 10 12.23 8.86 -9.89
C ILE A 10 12.09 7.81 -11.01
N GLN A 11 11.28 8.10 -12.04
CA GLN A 11 11.10 7.21 -13.18
C GLN A 11 12.39 7.10 -13.99
N CYS A 12 13.08 8.22 -14.21
CA CYS A 12 14.38 8.27 -14.87
C CYS A 12 15.43 7.46 -14.11
N GLN A 13 15.51 7.62 -12.78
CA GLN A 13 16.45 6.90 -11.95
C GLN A 13 16.18 5.39 -11.96
N SER A 14 14.91 4.98 -11.83
CA SER A 14 14.51 3.57 -11.90
C SER A 14 14.87 2.94 -13.26
N LYS A 15 14.61 3.66 -14.36
CA LYS A 15 14.96 3.21 -15.70
C LYS A 15 16.48 3.08 -15.87
N MET A 16 17.25 4.07 -15.43
CA MET A 16 18.72 4.04 -15.47
C MET A 16 19.29 2.87 -14.65
N ASN A 17 18.78 2.64 -13.44
CA ASN A 17 19.19 1.51 -12.60
C ASN A 17 18.89 0.17 -13.26
N SER A 18 17.76 0.05 -13.95
CA SER A 18 17.40 -1.16 -14.70
C SER A 18 18.34 -1.40 -15.87
N MET A 19 18.69 -0.34 -16.61
CA MET A 19 19.66 -0.41 -17.71
C MET A 19 21.06 -0.82 -17.20
N LYS A 20 21.51 -0.27 -16.06
CA LYS A 20 22.77 -0.67 -15.40
C LYS A 20 22.78 -2.16 -15.06
N LYS A 21 21.71 -2.68 -14.44
CA LYS A 21 21.60 -4.11 -14.11
C LYS A 21 21.69 -5.00 -15.35
N MET A 22 21.00 -4.62 -16.43
CA MET A 22 21.04 -5.36 -17.69
C MET A 22 22.45 -5.37 -18.31
N PHE A 23 23.12 -4.22 -18.31
CA PHE A 23 24.50 -4.08 -18.78
C PHE A 23 25.45 -5.02 -18.03
N LYS A 24 25.40 -5.01 -16.69
CA LYS A 24 26.22 -5.88 -15.86
C LYS A 24 25.94 -7.36 -16.11
N LYS A 25 24.67 -7.74 -16.21
CA LYS A 25 24.24 -9.12 -16.52
C LYS A 25 24.82 -9.62 -17.85
N ILE A 26 24.88 -8.76 -18.87
CA ILE A 26 25.44 -9.13 -20.17
C ILE A 26 26.96 -9.30 -20.09
N ILE A 27 27.66 -8.37 -19.43
CA ILE A 27 29.11 -8.50 -19.19
C ILE A 27 29.43 -9.81 -18.48
N ASP A 28 28.74 -10.09 -17.38
CA ASP A 28 28.99 -11.28 -16.57
C ASP A 28 28.72 -12.55 -17.37
N HIS A 29 27.62 -12.58 -18.14
CA HIS A 29 27.29 -13.73 -19.00
C HIS A 29 28.34 -13.96 -20.09
N ASN A 30 28.82 -12.89 -20.72
CA ASN A 30 29.80 -12.97 -21.81
C ASN A 30 31.24 -13.18 -21.34
N SER A 31 31.54 -12.95 -20.05
CA SER A 31 32.86 -13.22 -19.46
C SER A 31 33.14 -14.70 -19.18
N VAL A 32 32.10 -15.55 -19.20
CA VAL A 32 32.21 -16.98 -18.93
C VAL A 32 32.44 -17.74 -20.24
N SER A 33 33.54 -18.50 -20.30
CA SER A 33 33.85 -19.36 -21.45
C SER A 33 32.77 -20.45 -21.63
N GLY A 34 32.41 -20.75 -22.88
CA GLY A 34 31.38 -21.74 -23.22
C GLY A 34 29.94 -21.20 -23.24
N ASN A 35 29.71 -19.94 -22.87
CA ASN A 35 28.41 -19.28 -23.06
C ASN A 35 28.26 -18.70 -24.47
N ASP A 36 27.01 -18.68 -24.95
CA ASP A 36 26.64 -17.91 -26.12
C ASP A 36 26.74 -16.41 -25.86
N ARG A 37 27.26 -15.67 -26.85
CA ARG A 37 27.40 -14.22 -26.73
C ARG A 37 26.04 -13.54 -26.75
N LYS A 38 25.71 -12.84 -25.67
CA LYS A 38 24.53 -11.96 -25.62
C LYS A 38 24.88 -10.56 -26.10
N SER A 39 24.05 -10.05 -27.00
CA SER A 39 24.11 -8.67 -27.49
C SER A 39 22.91 -7.87 -26.98
N TRP A 40 23.09 -6.55 -26.87
CA TRP A 40 22.01 -5.63 -26.51
C TRP A 40 22.23 -4.30 -27.23
N GLN A 41 21.16 -3.77 -27.84
CA GLN A 41 21.20 -2.55 -28.66
C GLN A 41 21.77 -1.32 -27.96
N TYR A 42 21.68 -1.25 -26.63
CA TYR A 42 22.23 -0.13 -25.84
C TYR A 42 23.58 -0.46 -25.20
N PHE A 43 24.16 -1.62 -25.47
CA PHE A 43 25.40 -2.09 -24.83
C PHE A 43 26.55 -1.12 -25.07
N GLU A 44 26.82 -0.76 -26.32
CA GLU A 44 27.92 0.15 -26.67
C GLU A 44 27.77 1.53 -26.01
N ARG A 45 26.55 2.07 -26.00
CA ARG A 45 26.28 3.37 -25.35
C ARG A 45 26.48 3.28 -23.83
N MET A 46 26.08 2.17 -23.22
CA MET A 46 26.26 1.94 -21.78
C MET A 46 27.72 1.67 -21.43
N ASP A 47 28.46 0.97 -22.28
CA ASP A 47 29.89 0.71 -22.12
C ASP A 47 30.72 1.98 -22.24
N LYS A 48 30.38 2.87 -23.17
CA LYS A 48 31.00 4.20 -23.26
C LYS A 48 30.83 5.02 -21.99
N LEU A 49 29.69 4.89 -21.30
CA LEU A 49 29.39 5.63 -20.06
C LEU A 49 29.95 4.96 -18.80
N PHE A 50 29.91 3.63 -18.71
CA PHE A 50 30.17 2.89 -17.47
C PHE A 50 31.28 1.84 -17.58
N GLY A 51 31.78 1.54 -18.79
CA GLY A 51 32.79 0.51 -19.02
C GLY A 51 34.15 0.82 -18.38
N LYS A 52 34.45 2.10 -18.14
CA LYS A 52 35.64 2.53 -17.38
C LYS A 52 35.44 2.53 -15.86
N SER A 53 34.21 2.32 -15.39
CA SER A 53 33.92 2.31 -13.95
C SER A 53 34.28 0.96 -13.34
N GLY A 54 34.95 0.98 -12.17
CA GLY A 54 35.26 -0.24 -11.42
C GLY A 54 34.03 -1.00 -10.92
N TRP A 55 32.83 -0.43 -11.10
CA TRP A 55 31.54 -1.08 -10.83
C TRP A 55 31.15 -2.10 -11.91
N ALA A 56 31.42 -1.81 -13.19
CA ALA A 56 31.11 -2.72 -14.30
C ALA A 56 32.14 -3.87 -14.40
N TYR A 57 33.42 -3.52 -14.24
CA TYR A 57 34.54 -4.45 -14.24
C TYR A 57 35.29 -4.32 -12.91
N PRO A 58 34.92 -5.11 -11.88
CA PRO A 58 35.69 -5.14 -10.65
C PRO A 58 37.10 -5.63 -10.99
N LYS A 59 38.11 -4.78 -10.76
CA LYS A 59 39.51 -5.12 -10.98
C LYS A 59 39.89 -6.20 -9.97
N VAL A 60 39.87 -7.46 -10.41
CA VAL A 60 40.37 -8.58 -9.62
C VAL A 60 41.86 -8.36 -9.39
N THR A 61 42.18 -7.88 -8.19
CA THR A 61 43.52 -7.93 -7.60
C THR A 61 43.29 -8.80 -6.35
N ALA A 62 43.73 -10.05 -6.22
CA ALA A 62 44.76 -10.81 -6.90
C ALA A 62 44.25 -12.25 -7.15
N SER A 63 44.60 -12.81 -8.30
CA SER A 63 44.70 -14.26 -8.45
C SER A 63 45.98 -14.70 -7.75
N GLU A 64 45.95 -15.83 -7.05
CA GLU A 64 47.13 -16.64 -6.75
C GLU A 64 47.98 -16.74 -8.01
N ALA A 65 49.09 -16.02 -8.02
CA ALA A 65 50.18 -16.23 -8.95
C ALA A 65 51.41 -16.25 -8.07
N GLY A 66 52.06 -17.42 -8.02
CA GLY A 66 53.32 -17.61 -7.33
C GLY A 66 54.26 -16.46 -7.69
N LEU A 67 54.71 -15.77 -6.65
CA LEU A 67 55.74 -14.75 -6.74
C LEU A 67 57.07 -15.47 -7.08
N SER A 68 57.29 -15.77 -8.35
CA SER A 68 58.62 -16.05 -8.86
C SER A 68 59.22 -14.69 -9.21
N CYS A 69 59.92 -14.11 -8.24
CA CYS A 69 60.91 -13.08 -8.49
C CYS A 69 62.23 -13.65 -8.03
N GLU A 70 63.00 -14.03 -9.03
CA GLU A 70 64.38 -14.46 -8.95
C GLU A 70 65.22 -13.35 -8.33
N SER A 71 65.73 -13.61 -7.13
CA SER A 71 66.88 -12.89 -6.59
C SER A 71 67.70 -13.90 -5.79
N SER A 72 68.79 -14.30 -6.42
CA SER A 72 69.90 -15.09 -5.87
C SER A 72 70.42 -14.50 -4.56
N ILE A 73 70.20 -15.19 -3.43
CA ILE A 73 71.10 -15.17 -2.26
C ILE A 73 71.16 -16.58 -1.69
N ASP A 74 72.40 -16.97 -1.44
CA ASP A 74 72.94 -18.27 -1.07
C ASP A 74 72.74 -18.61 0.43
N GLU A 75 72.81 -19.92 0.70
CA GLU A 75 73.05 -20.65 1.98
C GLU A 75 72.19 -20.36 3.24
N ASN A 76 71.41 -21.35 3.68
CA ASN A 76 71.77 -22.29 4.77
C ASN A 76 70.51 -22.87 5.47
N TYR A 77 70.47 -24.20 5.58
CA TYR A 77 69.44 -25.01 6.20
C TYR A 77 69.46 -24.88 7.74
N ASP A 78 68.30 -24.77 8.39
CA ASP A 78 68.03 -25.62 9.57
C ASP A 78 66.52 -25.86 9.77
N ILE A 79 66.17 -27.13 10.02
CA ILE A 79 64.82 -27.64 10.26
C ILE A 79 64.59 -27.64 11.78
N ASN A 80 63.35 -27.33 12.18
CA ASN A 80 62.68 -27.64 13.46
C ASN A 80 62.49 -26.47 14.45
N LYS A 81 61.30 -25.85 14.42
CA LYS A 81 60.50 -25.65 15.64
C LYS A 81 59.01 -25.36 15.34
N PRO A 82 58.06 -26.12 15.90
CA PRO A 82 56.68 -25.70 15.97
C PRO A 82 56.53 -24.75 17.17
N ASN A 83 56.01 -23.55 16.97
CA ASN A 83 55.44 -22.82 18.11
C ASN A 83 54.32 -21.87 17.66
N ALA A 84 53.09 -22.36 17.84
CA ALA A 84 51.91 -21.53 17.96
C ALA A 84 52.12 -20.47 19.05
N LYS A 85 51.79 -19.21 18.76
CA LYS A 85 51.34 -18.19 19.72
C LYS A 85 50.90 -16.94 18.96
N LYS A 86 49.61 -16.88 18.60
CA LYS A 86 48.89 -15.60 18.38
C LYS A 86 47.52 -15.63 19.07
N PRO A 87 47.44 -15.42 20.40
CA PRO A 87 46.17 -15.51 21.14
C PRO A 87 45.39 -14.19 21.23
N LYS A 88 45.90 -13.08 20.66
CA LYS A 88 45.31 -11.73 20.85
C LYS A 88 44.44 -11.25 19.67
N SER A 89 44.69 -11.71 18.45
CA SER A 89 43.94 -11.28 17.25
C SER A 89 42.59 -11.98 17.12
N GLU A 90 42.45 -13.18 17.67
CA GLU A 90 41.24 -14.00 17.56
C GLU A 90 40.08 -13.44 18.40
N LYS A 91 40.36 -13.00 19.64
CA LYS A 91 39.36 -12.35 20.51
C LYS A 91 38.83 -11.04 19.92
N VAL A 92 39.71 -10.26 19.29
CA VAL A 92 39.32 -9.00 18.62
C VAL A 92 38.45 -9.28 17.39
N LEU A 93 38.76 -10.34 16.64
CA LEU A 93 37.97 -10.76 15.49
C LEU A 93 36.59 -11.29 15.90
N ASP A 94 36.52 -12.09 16.97
CA ASP A 94 35.26 -12.61 17.52
C ASP A 94 34.35 -11.49 18.04
N GLU A 95 34.91 -10.50 18.72
CA GLU A 95 34.17 -9.33 19.21
C GLU A 95 33.66 -8.47 18.05
N PHE A 96 34.45 -8.31 16.99
CA PHE A 96 34.01 -7.65 15.75
C PHE A 96 32.87 -8.41 15.04
N ILE A 97 32.96 -9.74 14.94
CA ILE A 97 31.89 -10.58 14.38
C ILE A 97 30.61 -10.48 15.21
N LYS A 98 30.73 -10.43 16.54
CA LYS A 98 29.60 -10.27 17.46
C LYS A 98 28.93 -8.90 17.27
N GLN A 99 29.72 -7.82 17.19
CA GLN A 99 29.21 -6.48 16.92
C GLN A 99 28.47 -6.43 15.57
N MET A 100 29.04 -7.00 14.51
CA MET A 100 28.40 -7.05 13.19
C MET A 100 27.04 -7.78 13.20
N LYS A 101 26.91 -8.85 14.00
CA LYS A 101 25.63 -9.55 14.19
C LYS A 101 24.63 -8.70 14.95
N GLN A 102 25.06 -8.00 16.00
CA GLN A 102 24.20 -7.09 16.78
C GLN A 102 23.72 -5.91 15.92
N ASP A 103 24.60 -5.26 15.20
CA ASP A 103 24.25 -4.17 14.27
C ASP A 103 23.26 -4.64 13.18
N ARG A 104 23.40 -5.89 12.73
CA ARG A 104 22.43 -6.49 11.78
C ARG A 104 21.05 -6.65 12.42
N GLN A 105 20.99 -7.21 13.62
CA GLN A 105 19.73 -7.37 14.36
C GLN A 105 19.09 -6.02 14.68
N GLU A 106 19.88 -5.02 15.06
CA GLU A 106 19.39 -3.68 15.33
C GLU A 106 18.79 -3.03 14.07
N ARG A 107 19.45 -3.17 12.91
CA ARG A 107 18.91 -2.69 11.63
C ARG A 107 17.59 -3.38 11.26
N GLU A 108 17.45 -4.66 11.58
CA GLU A 108 16.20 -5.41 11.36
C GLU A 108 15.10 -4.93 12.31
N MET A 109 15.39 -4.78 13.60
CA MET A 109 14.49 -4.23 14.61
C MET A 109 14.03 -2.80 14.27
N ILE A 110 14.92 -1.94 13.77
CA ILE A 110 14.57 -0.58 13.34
C ILE A 110 13.62 -0.63 12.14
N LYS A 111 13.86 -1.52 11.16
CA LYS A 111 12.97 -1.69 10.01
C LYS A 111 11.59 -2.19 10.45
N GLU A 112 11.52 -3.13 11.39
CA GLU A 112 10.26 -3.63 11.92
C GLU A 112 9.50 -2.58 12.72
N LYS A 113 10.18 -1.83 13.61
CA LYS A 113 9.58 -0.70 14.32
C LYS A 113 9.00 0.34 13.37
N ARG A 114 9.72 0.67 12.29
CA ARG A 114 9.22 1.60 11.25
C ARG A 114 8.00 1.05 10.52
N LYS A 115 7.99 -0.24 10.16
CA LYS A 115 6.83 -0.89 9.53
C LYS A 115 5.61 -0.87 10.45
N LEU A 116 5.81 -1.18 11.73
CA LEU A 116 4.75 -1.17 12.73
C LEU A 116 4.18 0.23 12.95
N ALA A 117 5.04 1.25 13.02
CA ALA A 117 4.60 2.64 13.13
C ALA A 117 3.74 3.07 11.94
N VAL A 118 4.17 2.77 10.71
CA VAL A 118 3.38 3.07 9.50
C VAL A 118 2.05 2.32 9.49
N LEU A 119 2.02 1.06 9.91
CA LEU A 119 0.77 0.29 9.99
C LEU A 119 -0.19 0.85 11.04
N GLN A 120 0.33 1.30 12.18
CA GLN A 120 -0.46 1.94 13.22
C GLN A 120 -1.06 3.27 12.74
N GLU A 121 -0.26 4.12 12.10
CA GLU A 121 -0.71 5.39 11.52
C GLU A 121 -1.82 5.19 10.48
N LEU A 122 -1.65 4.19 9.58
CA LEU A 122 -2.68 3.83 8.61
C LEU A 122 -3.98 3.33 9.26
N LYS A 123 -3.89 2.63 10.39
CA LYS A 123 -5.07 2.15 11.12
C LYS A 123 -5.81 3.33 11.76
N GLU A 124 -5.09 4.22 12.43
CA GLU A 124 -5.63 5.43 13.07
C GLU A 124 -6.29 6.34 12.02
N GLU A 125 -5.66 6.52 10.86
CA GLU A 125 -6.24 7.31 9.77
C GLU A 125 -7.52 6.68 9.21
N LYS A 126 -7.56 5.36 9.02
CA LYS A 126 -8.79 4.67 8.61
C LYS A 126 -9.92 4.81 9.63
N GLU A 127 -9.61 4.73 10.92
CA GLU A 127 -10.58 4.92 12.00
C GLU A 127 -11.11 6.37 12.00
N LYS A 128 -10.22 7.36 11.82
CA LYS A 128 -10.61 8.77 11.70
C LYS A 128 -11.50 9.01 10.49
N GLN A 129 -11.12 8.53 9.31
CA GLN A 129 -11.93 8.64 8.09
C GLN A 129 -13.29 7.94 8.24
N HIS A 130 -13.33 6.78 8.90
CA HIS A 130 -14.57 6.08 9.18
C HIS A 130 -15.49 6.90 10.09
N LYS A 131 -14.93 7.47 11.16
CA LYS A 131 -15.67 8.33 12.09
C LYS A 131 -16.25 9.56 11.38
N GLU A 132 -15.45 10.26 10.59
CA GLU A 132 -15.92 11.42 9.81
C GLU A 132 -17.04 11.04 8.83
N LYS A 133 -16.93 9.91 8.14
CA LYS A 133 -17.99 9.38 7.27
C LYS A 133 -19.27 9.07 8.04
N MET A 134 -19.16 8.49 9.23
CA MET A 134 -20.31 8.21 10.09
C MET A 134 -20.97 9.49 10.60
N ASP A 135 -20.21 10.51 10.96
CA ASP A 135 -20.74 11.80 11.39
C ASP A 135 -21.49 12.50 10.24
N ILE A 136 -20.96 12.46 9.01
CA ILE A 136 -21.65 12.99 7.82
C ILE A 136 -22.93 12.22 7.56
N MET A 137 -22.88 10.88 7.60
CA MET A 137 -24.05 10.02 7.39
C MET A 137 -25.13 10.32 8.43
N LYS A 138 -24.74 10.49 9.70
CA LYS A 138 -25.65 10.83 10.80
C LYS A 138 -26.34 12.17 10.54
N LYS A 139 -25.58 13.22 10.21
CA LYS A 139 -26.14 14.54 9.86
C LYS A 139 -27.08 14.48 8.67
N PHE A 140 -26.74 13.67 7.67
CA PHE A 140 -27.60 13.45 6.51
C PHE A 140 -28.93 12.79 6.91
N CYS A 141 -28.89 11.73 7.71
CA CYS A 141 -30.10 11.08 8.23
C CYS A 141 -30.96 12.04 9.06
N GLU A 142 -30.33 12.86 9.92
CA GLU A 142 -31.02 13.89 10.69
C GLU A 142 -31.73 14.90 9.79
N ALA A 143 -31.08 15.39 8.73
CA ALA A 143 -31.69 16.31 7.77
C ALA A 143 -32.87 15.67 7.02
N VAL A 144 -32.75 14.40 6.62
CA VAL A 144 -33.84 13.66 5.95
C VAL A 144 -35.03 13.48 6.90
N LEU A 145 -34.78 13.13 8.17
CA LEU A 145 -35.83 13.02 9.18
C LEU A 145 -36.50 14.38 9.45
N GLN A 146 -35.71 15.45 9.50
CA GLN A 146 -36.22 16.80 9.68
C GLN A 146 -37.12 17.21 8.50
N ALA A 147 -36.68 16.98 7.25
CA ALA A 147 -37.47 17.23 6.06
C ALA A 147 -38.78 16.43 6.04
N LYS A 148 -38.72 15.15 6.41
CA LYS A 148 -39.92 14.31 6.57
C LYS A 148 -40.89 14.92 7.59
N ASN A 149 -40.39 15.32 8.75
CA ASN A 149 -41.21 15.92 9.81
C ASN A 149 -41.88 17.22 9.37
N TYR A 150 -41.18 18.07 8.60
CA TYR A 150 -41.79 19.28 8.03
C TYR A 150 -42.92 18.95 7.04
N LEU A 151 -42.76 17.91 6.23
CA LEU A 151 -43.80 17.49 5.28
C LEU A 151 -45.02 16.89 6.00
N THR A 152 -44.81 16.07 7.03
CA THR A 152 -45.91 15.42 7.75
C THR A 152 -46.63 16.37 8.69
N ASN A 153 -45.90 17.25 9.38
CA ASN A 153 -46.42 18.17 10.37
C ASN A 153 -46.70 19.56 9.80
N SER A 154 -46.73 19.70 8.48
CA SER A 154 -47.15 20.94 7.85
C SER A 154 -48.56 21.30 8.31
N PHE A 155 -48.76 22.57 8.68
CA PHE A 155 -50.08 23.07 9.09
C PHE A 155 -51.15 22.78 8.02
N TYR A 156 -50.76 22.82 6.75
CA TYR A 156 -51.62 22.50 5.61
C TYR A 156 -52.01 21.02 5.56
N THR A 157 -51.11 20.08 5.86
CA THR A 157 -51.46 18.65 5.85
C THR A 157 -52.42 18.32 7.00
N GLN A 158 -52.23 18.92 8.17
CA GLN A 158 -53.13 18.74 9.30
C GLN A 158 -54.52 19.35 9.04
N ILE A 159 -54.59 20.56 8.49
CA ILE A 159 -55.87 21.19 8.11
C ILE A 159 -56.60 20.36 7.06
N LEU A 160 -55.91 19.93 6.00
CA LEU A 160 -56.52 19.11 4.95
C LEU A 160 -57.04 17.78 5.50
N LEU A 161 -56.29 17.13 6.41
CA LEU A 161 -56.74 15.90 7.07
C LEU A 161 -58.00 16.16 7.90
N GLN A 162 -58.04 17.25 8.65
CA GLN A 162 -59.18 17.63 9.49
C GLN A 162 -60.43 17.92 8.65
N ILE A 163 -60.28 18.63 7.53
CA ILE A 163 -61.36 18.91 6.59
C ILE A 163 -61.89 17.61 5.99
N LEU A 164 -61.01 16.73 5.51
CA LEU A 164 -61.39 15.44 4.94
C LEU A 164 -62.14 14.56 5.96
N TYR A 165 -61.64 14.46 7.19
CA TYR A 165 -62.33 13.74 8.27
C TYR A 165 -63.72 14.31 8.54
N SER A 166 -63.87 15.63 8.57
CA SER A 166 -65.16 16.29 8.79
C SER A 166 -66.15 16.02 7.65
N LEU A 167 -65.69 16.04 6.40
CA LEU A 167 -66.50 15.72 5.22
C LEU A 167 -66.93 14.25 5.21
N ILE A 168 -66.02 13.32 5.50
CA ILE A 168 -66.34 11.90 5.57
C ILE A 168 -67.35 11.63 6.68
N PHE A 169 -67.15 12.21 7.86
CA PHE A 169 -68.05 12.04 9.00
C PHE A 169 -69.47 12.55 8.70
N THR A 170 -69.58 13.73 8.09
CA THR A 170 -70.89 14.30 7.72
C THR A 170 -71.60 13.47 6.65
N MET A 171 -70.87 12.96 5.65
CA MET A 171 -71.43 12.04 4.64
C MET A 171 -71.95 10.74 5.26
N ILE A 172 -71.19 10.14 6.19
CA ILE A 172 -71.62 8.93 6.91
C ILE A 172 -72.87 9.21 7.76
N LEU A 173 -72.89 10.32 8.51
CA LEU A 173 -74.02 10.69 9.35
C LEU A 173 -75.28 10.92 8.50
N PHE A 174 -75.15 11.60 7.36
CA PHE A 174 -76.24 11.81 6.42
C PHE A 174 -76.78 10.49 5.86
N ALA A 175 -75.90 9.56 5.49
CA ALA A 175 -76.30 8.22 5.02
C ALA A 175 -77.06 7.42 6.10
N ILE A 176 -76.62 7.49 7.35
CA ILE A 176 -77.31 6.86 8.50
C ILE A 176 -78.70 7.49 8.70
N LEU A 177 -78.80 8.82 8.64
CA LEU A 177 -80.07 9.54 8.77
C LEU A 177 -81.05 9.19 7.62
N GLN A 178 -80.57 9.15 6.38
CA GLN A 178 -81.38 8.72 5.23
C GLN A 178 -81.84 7.26 5.36
N LYS A 179 -81.00 6.37 5.91
CA LYS A 179 -81.39 4.98 6.14
C LYS A 179 -82.46 4.85 7.22
N SER A 180 -82.36 5.66 8.28
CA SER A 180 -83.36 5.72 9.36
C SER A 180 -84.70 6.28 8.89
N SER A 181 -84.69 7.34 8.05
CA SER A 181 -85.93 7.94 7.52
C SER A 181 -86.68 7.04 6.54
N ASN A 182 -85.97 6.17 5.81
CA ASN A 182 -86.58 5.21 4.87
C ASN A 182 -87.14 3.94 5.56
N LEU A 183 -86.97 3.79 6.88
CA LEU A 183 -87.52 2.66 7.67
C LEU A 183 -88.88 2.98 8.32
N HIS A 184 -89.42 4.18 8.12
CA HIS A 184 -90.76 4.54 8.56
C HIS A 184 -91.68 4.63 7.33
N TRP A 185 -92.87 4.02 7.43
CA TRP A 185 -93.90 3.84 6.39
C TRP A 185 -93.89 2.51 5.61
N ASP A 186 -93.88 1.37 6.30
CA ASP A 186 -94.76 0.28 5.88
C ASP A 186 -96.12 0.52 6.54
N PRO A 187 -97.19 0.87 5.79
CA PRO A 187 -98.52 0.91 6.35
C PRO A 187 -98.93 -0.50 6.73
N ILE A 188 -99.29 -0.69 8.00
CA ILE A 188 -99.94 -1.91 8.51
C ILE A 188 -101.22 -2.09 7.69
N VAL A 189 -101.20 -3.01 6.73
CA VAL A 189 -102.39 -3.48 6.03
C VAL A 189 -103.15 -4.35 7.03
N CYS A 190 -104.15 -3.75 7.70
CA CYS A 190 -105.18 -4.49 8.41
C CYS A 190 -106.07 -5.20 7.38
N ASN A 191 -105.87 -6.50 7.17
CA ASN A 191 -106.87 -7.35 6.52
C ASN A 191 -107.83 -7.91 7.57
N SER A 192 -109.12 -7.73 7.29
CA SER A 192 -110.29 -8.24 8.01
C SER A 192 -110.44 -9.75 7.92
#